data_AF-A0AA86Q3Q6-F1
#
_entry.id   AF-A0AA86Q3Q6-F1
#
_cell.length_a   1.000
_cell.length_b   1.000
_cell.length_c   1.000
_cell.angle_alpha   90.00
_cell.angle_beta   90.00
_cell.angle_gamma   90.00
#
_symmetry.space_group_name_H-M   'P 1'
#
loop_
_entity.id
_entity.type
_entity.pdbx_description
1 polymer ?
#
loop_
_entity_poly.entity_id
_entity_poly.type
_entity_poly.pdbx_seq_one_letter_code
_entity_poly.pdbx_strand_id
1 'polypeptide(L)'
;MLKKETVNEQYKSLYLEEPRAQIPENLQDVIIALRTDSEDDLFNQHALQLVIQVQNRQDMVASNEFHKTISKILKELSDPKLDSTYSYQALFNLLACVSLTNSVFKLEHDVYPDVFFSKLNPQNMSEMSAFMKYLNNWLLSVPGMKELRDNDRIVKFLLQKVKTTQNDVLMNTWRALFSATRALTHKQLTQEFVDQLIQEWKELSTNQQAKPFGVCFNLACGAVGRITLTLLDQDATRGNELKRNLKKMAVPMEIKAVCVSELKLFISAERKREVDEMF
;
A
#
# COMPACT_ATOMS: atom_id res chain seq x y z
N MET A 1 15.58 3.50 -1.11
CA MET A 1 15.20 4.74 -1.84
C MET A 1 13.87 4.55 -2.58
N LEU A 2 12.85 5.38 -2.30
CA LEU A 2 11.54 5.34 -2.98
C LEU A 2 11.69 5.77 -4.46
N LYS A 3 11.14 5.01 -5.40
CA LYS A 3 11.21 5.39 -6.82
C LYS A 3 10.33 6.63 -7.07
N LYS A 4 10.89 7.68 -7.66
CA LYS A 4 10.11 8.82 -8.15
C LYS A 4 9.37 8.42 -9.42
N GLU A 5 8.09 8.76 -9.49
CA GLU A 5 7.27 8.50 -10.68
C GLU A 5 7.33 9.67 -11.66
N THR A 6 7.18 9.37 -12.94
CA THR A 6 6.87 10.39 -13.95
C THR A 6 5.40 10.75 -13.81
N VAL A 7 5.13 11.93 -13.26
CA VAL A 7 3.78 12.41 -12.96
C VAL A 7 3.26 13.20 -14.16
N ASN A 8 2.00 13.00 -14.53
CA ASN A 8 1.33 13.94 -15.42
C ASN A 8 1.09 15.25 -14.64
N GLU A 9 1.89 16.28 -14.91
CA GLU A 9 1.84 17.54 -14.15
C GLU A 9 0.45 18.20 -14.17
N GLN A 10 -0.33 18.04 -15.25
CA GLN A 10 -1.70 18.56 -15.33
C GLN A 10 -2.63 17.93 -14.27
N TYR A 11 -2.39 16.68 -13.89
CA TYR A 11 -3.23 15.91 -12.97
C TYR A 11 -2.47 15.44 -11.74
N LYS A 12 -1.38 16.11 -11.39
CA LYS A 12 -0.51 15.76 -10.25
C LYS A 12 -1.29 15.60 -8.95
N SER A 13 -2.37 16.34 -8.77
CA SER A 13 -3.27 16.28 -7.61
C SER A 13 -4.11 14.99 -7.50
N LEU A 14 -4.29 14.24 -8.60
CA LEU A 14 -4.84 12.87 -8.56
C LEU A 14 -3.86 11.88 -7.93
N TYR A 15 -2.58 12.21 -7.98
CA TYR A 15 -1.56 11.57 -7.18
C TYR A 15 -1.71 12.21 -5.81
N LEU A 16 -2.48 11.57 -4.91
CA LEU A 16 -2.38 11.91 -3.49
C LEU A 16 -0.88 11.92 -3.15
N GLU A 17 -0.44 12.95 -2.41
CA GLU A 17 0.95 13.11 -1.98
C GLU A 17 1.57 11.74 -1.76
N GLU A 18 2.70 11.48 -2.43
CA GLU A 18 3.41 10.20 -2.50
C GLU A 18 2.94 9.24 -1.40
N PRO A 19 2.31 8.09 -1.74
CA PRO A 19 1.54 7.33 -0.77
C PRO A 19 2.31 7.20 0.52
N ARG A 20 1.75 7.82 1.55
CA ARG A 20 2.55 8.19 2.71
C ARG A 20 3.00 6.92 3.41
N ALA A 21 4.30 6.84 3.66
CA ALA A 21 4.88 5.85 4.54
C ALA A 21 4.07 5.78 5.84
N GLN A 22 3.70 4.57 6.24
CA GLN A 22 3.01 4.31 7.49
C GLN A 22 4.03 3.90 8.53
N ILE A 23 4.47 4.87 9.33
CA ILE A 23 5.31 4.60 10.49
C ILE A 23 4.40 4.05 11.60
N PRO A 24 4.64 2.81 12.09
CA PRO A 24 3.86 2.29 13.20
C PRO A 24 4.01 3.12 14.47
N GLU A 25 3.01 3.04 15.33
CA GLU A 25 3.02 3.64 16.67
C GLU A 25 3.69 2.68 17.67
N ASN A 26 4.13 3.19 18.82
CA ASN A 26 4.71 2.40 19.91
C ASN A 26 5.89 1.50 19.50
N LEU A 27 6.79 2.02 18.67
CA LEU A 27 7.95 1.28 18.15
C LEU A 27 8.93 0.82 19.24
N GLN A 28 8.95 1.46 20.41
CA GLN A 28 9.72 0.99 21.57
C GLN A 28 9.20 -0.37 22.08
N ASP A 29 7.88 -0.50 22.22
CA ASP A 29 7.25 -1.75 22.65
C ASP A 29 7.48 -2.87 21.62
N VAL A 30 7.54 -2.52 20.34
CA VAL A 30 7.86 -3.46 19.26
C VAL A 30 9.28 -4.03 19.43
N ILE A 31 10.26 -3.19 19.75
CA ILE A 31 11.64 -3.65 19.98
C ILE A 31 11.70 -4.55 21.22
N ILE A 32 11.03 -4.16 22.30
CA ILE A 32 10.97 -4.96 23.54
C ILE A 32 10.32 -6.33 23.27
N ALA A 33 9.20 -6.34 22.55
CA ALA A 33 8.46 -7.56 22.24
C ALA A 33 9.21 -8.51 21.29
N LEU A 34 10.19 -8.01 20.54
CA LEU A 34 11.02 -8.81 19.62
C LEU A 34 12.43 -9.06 20.16
N ARG A 35 12.73 -8.65 21.40
CA ARG A 35 14.08 -8.72 21.93
C ARG A 35 14.62 -10.15 21.88
N THR A 36 15.86 -10.28 21.45
CA THR A 36 16.57 -11.57 21.40
C THR A 36 17.80 -11.55 22.27
N ASP A 37 18.06 -12.63 22.99
CA ASP A 37 19.31 -12.79 23.73
C ASP A 37 20.41 -13.27 22.76
N SER A 38 21.47 -12.46 22.60
CA SER A 38 22.63 -12.78 21.78
C SER A 38 23.88 -12.09 22.36
N GLU A 39 25.05 -12.71 22.24
CA GLU A 39 26.31 -12.17 22.80
C GLU A 39 26.66 -10.79 22.23
N ASP A 40 26.45 -10.59 20.92
CA ASP A 40 26.80 -9.34 20.25
C ASP A 40 25.68 -8.28 20.28
N ASP A 41 24.46 -8.66 20.67
CA ASP A 41 23.27 -7.81 20.76
C ASP A 41 22.90 -7.07 19.44
N LEU A 42 23.44 -7.53 18.30
CA LEU A 42 23.39 -6.81 17.02
C LEU A 42 21.97 -6.67 16.47
N PHE A 43 21.09 -7.63 16.73
CA PHE A 43 19.68 -7.51 16.35
C PHE A 43 18.99 -6.36 17.11
N ASN A 44 19.13 -6.31 18.43
CA ASN A 44 18.44 -5.32 19.26
C ASN A 44 18.97 -3.90 18.97
N GLN A 45 20.29 -3.75 18.81
CA GLN A 45 20.91 -2.48 18.44
C GLN A 45 20.41 -1.96 17.08
N HIS A 46 20.40 -2.82 16.06
CA HIS A 46 19.92 -2.43 14.73
C HIS A 46 18.41 -2.22 14.66
N ALA A 47 17.61 -2.96 15.45
CA ALA A 47 16.17 -2.71 15.58
C ALA A 47 15.91 -1.29 16.12
N LEU A 48 16.64 -0.90 17.18
CA LEU A 48 16.55 0.43 17.76
C LEU A 48 17.01 1.52 16.80
N GLN A 49 18.17 1.34 16.16
CA GLN A 49 18.67 2.27 15.15
C GLN A 49 17.67 2.42 14.00
N LEU A 50 17.07 1.33 13.51
CA LEU A 50 16.06 1.34 12.46
C LEU A 50 14.86 2.22 12.82
N VAL A 51 14.34 2.05 14.03
CA VAL A 51 13.23 2.88 14.52
C VAL A 51 13.61 4.35 14.56
N ILE A 52 14.79 4.68 15.12
CA ILE A 52 15.30 6.07 15.21
C ILE A 52 15.46 6.69 13.82
N GLN A 53 16.10 5.97 12.89
CA GLN A 53 16.36 6.46 11.53
C GLN A 53 15.05 6.67 10.77
N VAL A 54 14.09 5.74 10.85
CA VAL A 54 12.77 5.89 10.23
C VAL A 54 12.01 7.09 10.79
N GLN A 55 12.04 7.31 12.12
CA GLN A 55 11.42 8.49 12.75
C GLN A 55 12.06 9.80 12.28
N ASN A 56 13.37 9.81 12.10
CA ASN A 56 14.14 10.95 11.58
C ASN A 56 14.07 11.07 10.05
N ARG A 57 13.33 10.18 9.35
CA ARG A 57 13.26 10.10 7.88
C ARG A 57 14.64 9.94 7.22
N GLN A 58 15.52 9.23 7.89
CA GLN A 58 16.86 8.89 7.43
C GLN A 58 16.91 7.43 6.99
N ASP A 59 17.85 7.15 6.09
CA ASP A 59 18.04 5.83 5.52
C ASP A 59 19.11 5.05 6.30
N MET A 60 19.01 3.72 6.29
CA MET A 60 20.02 2.84 6.86
C MET A 60 19.98 1.43 6.28
N VAL A 61 21.06 0.69 6.52
CA VAL A 61 21.19 -0.72 6.15
C VAL A 61 21.63 -1.50 7.39
N ALA A 62 20.76 -2.35 7.92
CA ALA A 62 21.10 -3.21 9.04
C ALA A 62 22.07 -4.36 8.63
N SER A 63 22.71 -4.97 9.63
CA SER A 63 23.60 -6.13 9.45
C SER A 63 22.86 -7.34 8.89
N ASN A 64 23.62 -8.29 8.34
CA ASN A 64 23.04 -9.55 7.87
C ASN A 64 22.49 -10.38 9.04
N GLU A 65 23.08 -10.28 10.23
CA GLU A 65 22.57 -10.93 11.43
C GLU A 65 21.17 -10.43 11.80
N PHE A 66 20.92 -9.12 11.74
CA PHE A 66 19.59 -8.58 11.97
C PHE A 66 18.53 -9.25 11.07
N HIS A 67 18.83 -9.40 9.78
CA HIS A 67 17.91 -10.03 8.82
C HIS A 67 17.73 -11.54 9.09
N LYS A 68 18.82 -12.26 9.40
CA LYS A 68 18.75 -13.69 9.78
C LYS A 68 17.89 -13.89 11.03
N THR A 69 17.98 -13.00 12.01
CA THR A 69 17.18 -13.06 13.24
C THR A 69 15.71 -12.80 12.97
N ILE A 70 15.35 -11.89 12.03
CA ILE A 70 13.96 -11.73 11.58
C ILE A 70 13.41 -13.07 11.04
N SER A 71 14.14 -13.73 10.14
CA SER A 71 13.71 -15.03 9.59
C SER A 71 13.64 -16.12 10.66
N LYS A 72 14.51 -16.09 11.67
CA LYS A 72 14.43 -16.98 12.85
C LYS A 72 13.16 -16.74 13.66
N ILE A 73 12.86 -15.47 14.01
CA ILE A 73 11.64 -15.08 14.72
C ILE A 73 10.40 -15.55 13.95
N LEU A 74 10.38 -15.39 12.62
CA LEU A 74 9.28 -15.86 11.79
C LEU A 74 9.09 -17.39 11.87
N LYS A 75 10.19 -18.16 11.85
CA LYS A 75 10.13 -19.62 11.97
C LYS A 75 9.53 -20.02 13.32
N GLU A 76 9.93 -19.37 14.40
CA GLU A 76 9.39 -19.62 15.74
C GLU A 76 7.90 -19.26 15.83
N LEU A 77 7.49 -18.11 15.27
CA LEU A 77 6.08 -17.70 15.17
C LEU A 77 5.21 -18.64 14.30
N SER A 78 5.83 -19.37 13.36
CA SER A 78 5.13 -20.24 12.42
C SER A 78 5.11 -21.70 12.87
N ASP A 79 5.89 -22.09 13.88
CA ASP A 79 5.96 -23.47 14.35
C ASP A 79 4.95 -23.71 15.47
N PRO A 80 3.89 -24.51 15.24
CA PRO A 80 2.89 -24.79 16.26
C PRO A 80 3.44 -25.60 17.45
N LYS A 81 4.66 -26.13 17.36
CA LYS A 81 5.33 -26.87 18.44
C LYS A 81 6.13 -25.95 19.37
N LEU A 82 6.38 -24.71 18.98
CA LEU A 82 7.11 -23.74 19.77
C LEU A 82 6.12 -22.78 20.43
N ASP A 83 6.24 -22.65 21.75
CA ASP A 83 5.53 -21.59 22.47
C ASP A 83 6.29 -20.28 22.24
N SER A 84 5.87 -19.55 21.20
CA SER A 84 6.55 -18.31 20.81
C SER A 84 6.15 -17.17 21.74
N THR A 85 7.14 -16.51 22.33
CA THR A 85 6.95 -15.26 23.08
C THR A 85 6.78 -14.05 22.16
N TYR A 86 7.04 -14.21 20.86
CA TYR A 86 6.93 -13.16 19.86
C TYR A 86 5.48 -12.98 19.39
N SER A 87 5.20 -11.84 18.76
CA SER A 87 3.91 -11.59 18.11
C SER A 87 4.09 -11.19 16.64
N TYR A 88 3.19 -11.68 15.78
CA TYR A 88 3.11 -11.25 14.38
C TYR A 88 2.91 -9.74 14.25
N GLN A 89 2.13 -9.12 15.15
CA GLN A 89 1.94 -7.68 15.17
C GLN A 89 3.27 -6.91 15.34
N ALA A 90 4.12 -7.30 16.29
CA ALA A 90 5.40 -6.65 16.50
C ALA A 90 6.33 -6.87 15.29
N LEU A 91 6.38 -8.10 14.76
CA LEU A 91 7.15 -8.42 13.56
C LEU A 91 6.71 -7.55 12.37
N PHE A 92 5.41 -7.42 12.11
CA PHE A 92 4.90 -6.59 11.01
C PHE A 92 5.21 -5.11 11.20
N ASN A 93 5.14 -4.59 12.42
CA ASN A 93 5.55 -3.21 12.69
C ASN A 93 7.05 -3.01 12.41
N LEU A 94 7.91 -3.95 12.80
CA LEU A 94 9.34 -3.89 12.48
C LEU A 94 9.56 -3.95 10.96
N LEU A 95 8.90 -4.88 10.25
CA LEU A 95 9.00 -5.02 8.79
C LEU A 95 8.48 -3.78 8.04
N ALA A 96 7.46 -3.11 8.59
CA ALA A 96 7.00 -1.83 8.07
C ALA A 96 8.09 -0.75 8.14
N CYS A 97 8.89 -0.72 9.21
CA CYS A 97 10.08 0.15 9.31
C CYS A 97 11.19 -0.28 8.35
N VAL A 98 11.48 -1.59 8.26
CA VAL A 98 12.52 -2.12 7.34
C VAL A 98 12.24 -1.69 5.91
N SER A 99 10.98 -1.77 5.48
CA SER A 99 10.52 -1.42 4.13
C SER A 99 10.74 0.05 3.74
N LEU A 100 10.96 0.93 4.72
CA LEU A 100 11.22 2.36 4.49
C LEU A 100 12.72 2.69 4.37
N THR A 101 13.60 1.70 4.53
CA THR A 101 15.06 1.86 4.49
C THR A 101 15.67 0.94 3.44
N ASN A 102 16.96 1.13 3.12
CA ASN A 102 17.70 0.21 2.24
C ASN A 102 17.92 -1.17 2.85
N SER A 103 17.60 -1.40 4.13
CA SER A 103 17.53 -2.75 4.71
C SER A 103 16.53 -3.65 3.97
N VAL A 104 15.49 -3.08 3.34
CA VAL A 104 14.51 -3.84 2.53
C VAL A 104 15.14 -4.72 1.45
N PHE A 105 16.30 -4.35 0.90
CA PHE A 105 16.99 -5.12 -0.14
C PHE A 105 17.67 -6.39 0.37
N LYS A 106 17.78 -6.55 1.69
CA LYS A 106 18.40 -7.73 2.33
C LYS A 106 17.36 -8.68 2.94
N LEU A 107 16.07 -8.40 2.79
CA LEU A 107 15.02 -9.30 3.27
C LEU A 107 15.00 -10.60 2.46
N GLU A 108 14.93 -11.72 3.16
CA GLU A 108 14.74 -13.03 2.57
C GLU A 108 13.29 -13.20 2.07
N HIS A 109 13.06 -14.12 1.14
CA HIS A 109 11.71 -14.31 0.57
C HIS A 109 10.68 -14.80 1.60
N ASP A 110 11.11 -15.49 2.66
CA ASP A 110 10.22 -16.02 3.68
C ASP A 110 9.46 -14.94 4.45
N VAL A 111 9.96 -13.69 4.44
CA VAL A 111 9.34 -12.53 5.07
C VAL A 111 8.62 -11.62 4.07
N TYR A 112 8.42 -12.04 2.82
CA TYR A 112 7.64 -11.27 1.84
C TYR A 112 6.14 -11.30 2.21
N PRO A 113 5.36 -10.25 1.89
CA PRO A 113 3.96 -10.17 2.32
C PRO A 113 3.08 -11.35 1.90
N ASP A 114 3.30 -11.92 0.72
CA ASP A 114 2.45 -12.99 0.18
C ASP A 114 2.57 -14.31 0.97
N VAL A 115 3.70 -14.53 1.65
CA VAL A 115 3.95 -15.65 2.56
C VAL A 115 3.01 -15.60 3.78
N PHE A 116 2.53 -14.41 4.15
CA PHE A 116 1.67 -14.23 5.32
C PHE A 116 0.18 -14.37 5.03
N PHE A 117 -0.26 -14.34 3.77
CA PHE A 117 -1.70 -14.34 3.46
C PHE A 117 -2.48 -15.52 4.07
N SER A 118 -1.85 -16.69 4.17
CA SER A 118 -2.43 -17.87 4.82
C SER A 118 -2.17 -17.97 6.33
N LYS A 119 -1.29 -17.13 6.88
CA LYS A 119 -0.90 -17.12 8.29
C LYS A 119 -1.67 -16.08 9.12
N LEU A 120 -2.19 -15.05 8.46
CA LEU A 120 -2.93 -13.97 9.13
C LEU A 120 -4.20 -14.49 9.77
N ASN A 121 -4.41 -14.16 11.04
CA ASN A 121 -5.67 -14.42 11.72
C ASN A 121 -6.70 -13.33 11.33
N PRO A 122 -7.80 -13.66 10.62
CA PRO A 122 -8.78 -12.66 10.21
C PRO A 122 -9.52 -11.99 11.37
N GLN A 123 -9.51 -12.61 12.57
CA GLN A 123 -10.13 -12.05 13.78
C GLN A 123 -9.20 -11.12 14.55
N ASN A 124 -7.89 -11.19 14.30
CA ASN A 124 -6.91 -10.33 14.98
C ASN A 124 -6.74 -9.01 14.22
N MET A 125 -7.60 -8.02 14.52
CA MET A 125 -7.60 -6.72 13.83
C MET A 125 -6.32 -5.92 14.04
N SER A 126 -5.67 -6.08 15.19
CA SER A 126 -4.40 -5.39 15.49
C SER A 126 -3.27 -5.91 14.61
N GLU A 127 -3.15 -7.24 14.49
CA GLU A 127 -2.21 -7.90 13.59
C GLU A 127 -2.49 -7.56 12.12
N MET A 128 -3.77 -7.63 11.70
CA MET A 128 -4.16 -7.28 10.33
C MET A 128 -3.85 -5.81 10.01
N SER A 129 -4.08 -4.90 10.96
CA SER A 129 -3.75 -3.49 10.80
C SER A 129 -2.24 -3.27 10.67
N ALA A 130 -1.43 -3.93 11.51
CA ALA A 130 0.04 -3.90 11.40
C ALA A 130 0.53 -4.49 10.07
N PHE A 131 -0.05 -5.61 9.63
CA PHE A 131 0.26 -6.21 8.34
C PHE A 131 -0.04 -5.26 7.18
N MET A 132 -1.17 -4.56 7.20
CA MET A 132 -1.51 -3.60 6.14
C MET A 132 -0.54 -2.42 6.08
N LYS A 133 -0.01 -1.95 7.23
CA LYS A 133 1.05 -0.94 7.27
C LYS A 133 2.35 -1.47 6.66
N TYR A 134 2.72 -2.71 6.98
CA TYR A 134 3.85 -3.37 6.35
C TYR A 134 3.67 -3.47 4.83
N LEU A 135 2.55 -4.04 4.37
CA LEU A 135 2.25 -4.18 2.95
C LEU A 135 2.25 -2.82 2.23
N ASN A 136 1.67 -1.78 2.83
CA ASN A 136 1.75 -0.43 2.28
C ASN A 136 3.20 -0.01 2.05
N ASN A 137 4.05 -0.07 3.08
CA ASN A 137 5.44 0.39 2.97
C ASN A 137 6.26 -0.49 2.03
N TRP A 138 6.00 -1.80 2.01
CA TRP A 138 6.61 -2.72 1.07
C TRP A 138 6.30 -2.31 -0.37
N LEU A 139 5.05 -1.98 -0.69
CA LEU A 139 4.62 -1.52 -2.02
C LEU A 139 5.17 -0.14 -2.40
N LEU A 140 5.71 0.62 -1.44
CA LEU A 140 6.47 1.85 -1.71
C LEU A 140 7.92 1.56 -2.12
N SER A 141 8.45 0.42 -1.69
CA SER A 141 9.84 0.00 -1.94
C SER A 141 10.02 -0.57 -3.34
N VAL A 142 11.24 -0.49 -3.88
CA VAL A 142 11.57 -1.08 -5.19
C VAL A 142 11.35 -2.61 -5.21
N PRO A 143 11.78 -3.38 -4.18
CA PRO A 143 11.48 -4.80 -4.11
C PRO A 143 9.97 -5.09 -4.15
N GLY A 144 9.16 -4.38 -3.36
CA GLY A 144 7.72 -4.64 -3.34
C GLY A 144 6.97 -4.21 -4.60
N MET A 145 7.41 -3.14 -5.26
CA MET A 145 6.90 -2.80 -6.60
C MET A 145 7.22 -3.88 -7.64
N LYS A 146 8.40 -4.51 -7.54
CA LYS A 146 8.77 -5.62 -8.41
C LYS A 146 7.91 -6.84 -8.11
N GLU A 147 7.81 -7.24 -6.84
CA GLU A 147 6.98 -8.37 -6.43
C GLU A 147 5.53 -8.19 -6.86
N LEU A 148 4.94 -7.00 -6.68
CA LEU A 148 3.57 -6.72 -7.13
C LEU A 148 3.36 -7.03 -8.61
N ARG A 149 4.32 -6.67 -9.47
CA ARG A 149 4.22 -6.90 -10.92
C ARG A 149 4.31 -8.37 -11.30
N ASP A 150 5.05 -9.13 -10.51
CA ASP A 150 5.31 -10.55 -10.73
C ASP A 150 4.27 -11.45 -10.02
N ASN A 151 3.51 -10.91 -9.06
CA ASN A 151 2.63 -11.67 -8.16
C ASN A 151 1.23 -11.05 -8.00
N ASP A 152 0.25 -11.60 -8.74
CA ASP A 152 -1.16 -11.16 -8.67
C ASP A 152 -1.85 -11.49 -7.34
N ARG A 153 -1.26 -12.31 -6.48
CA ARG A 153 -1.86 -12.67 -5.18
C ARG A 153 -2.02 -11.44 -4.30
N ILE A 154 -1.11 -10.47 -4.38
CA ILE A 154 -1.17 -9.22 -3.60
C ILE A 154 -2.41 -8.41 -3.99
N VAL A 155 -2.67 -8.28 -5.29
CA VAL A 155 -3.83 -7.55 -5.81
C VAL A 155 -5.13 -8.22 -5.35
N LYS A 156 -5.22 -9.55 -5.49
CA LYS A 156 -6.38 -10.33 -5.04
C LYS A 156 -6.61 -10.19 -3.53
N PHE A 157 -5.55 -10.23 -2.74
CA PHE A 157 -5.64 -10.04 -1.29
C PHE A 157 -6.17 -8.65 -0.93
N LEU A 158 -5.65 -7.58 -1.54
CA LEU A 158 -6.12 -6.21 -1.29
C LEU A 158 -7.61 -6.05 -1.66
N LEU A 159 -8.03 -6.61 -2.80
CA LEU A 159 -9.43 -6.59 -3.23
C LEU A 159 -10.38 -7.35 -2.30
N GLN A 160 -9.91 -8.41 -1.64
CA GLN A 160 -10.71 -9.08 -0.61
C GLN A 160 -10.85 -8.22 0.64
N LYS A 161 -9.84 -7.41 0.97
CA LYS A 161 -9.75 -6.66 2.23
C LYS A 161 -10.42 -5.29 2.18
N VAL A 162 -10.61 -4.70 0.99
CA VAL A 162 -11.39 -3.45 0.85
C VAL A 162 -12.86 -3.59 1.24
N LYS A 163 -13.37 -4.83 1.34
CA LYS A 163 -14.73 -5.17 1.78
C LYS A 163 -14.91 -5.21 3.30
N THR A 164 -13.83 -5.01 4.06
CA THR A 164 -13.90 -5.10 5.52
C THR A 164 -14.69 -3.93 6.12
N THR A 165 -15.48 -4.21 7.15
CA THR A 165 -16.23 -3.19 7.90
C THR A 165 -15.41 -2.57 9.04
N GLN A 166 -14.19 -3.06 9.27
CA GLN A 166 -13.31 -2.62 10.34
C GLN A 166 -12.52 -1.38 9.90
N ASN A 167 -12.83 -0.22 10.47
CA ASN A 167 -12.34 1.09 10.01
C ASN A 167 -10.82 1.16 9.84
N ASP A 168 -10.04 0.68 10.81
CA ASP A 168 -8.57 0.78 10.77
C ASP A 168 -7.97 -0.12 9.69
N VAL A 169 -8.48 -1.35 9.57
CA VAL A 169 -8.04 -2.29 8.54
C VAL A 169 -8.46 -1.78 7.16
N LEU A 170 -9.69 -1.27 7.02
CA LEU A 170 -10.21 -0.69 5.79
C LEU A 170 -9.34 0.48 5.33
N MET A 171 -9.05 1.43 6.22
CA MET A 171 -8.22 2.59 5.90
C MET A 171 -6.80 2.18 5.49
N ASN A 172 -6.16 1.26 6.21
CA ASN A 172 -4.82 0.79 5.86
C ASN A 172 -4.81 -0.03 4.57
N THR A 173 -5.89 -0.76 4.27
CA THR A 173 -6.05 -1.47 3.00
C THR A 173 -6.14 -0.49 1.84
N TRP A 174 -6.94 0.58 1.95
CA TRP A 174 -7.02 1.60 0.91
C TRP A 174 -5.71 2.36 0.70
N ARG A 175 -4.93 2.57 1.76
CA ARG A 175 -3.56 3.11 1.64
C ARG A 175 -2.65 2.15 0.87
N ALA A 176 -2.62 0.88 1.25
CA ALA A 176 -1.83 -0.14 0.55
C ALA A 176 -2.25 -0.30 -0.92
N LEU A 177 -3.56 -0.27 -1.23
CA LEU A 177 -4.07 -0.33 -2.58
C LEU A 177 -3.70 0.91 -3.41
N PHE A 178 -3.82 2.10 -2.82
CA PHE A 178 -3.35 3.31 -3.46
C PHE A 178 -1.83 3.25 -3.75
N SER A 179 -1.03 2.74 -2.81
CA SER A 179 0.39 2.43 -3.03
C SER A 179 0.62 1.41 -4.14
N ALA A 180 -0.22 0.38 -4.25
CA ALA A 180 -0.12 -0.63 -5.30
C ALA A 180 -0.31 -0.03 -6.69
N THR A 181 -1.23 0.93 -6.86
CA THR A 181 -1.54 1.54 -8.18
C THR A 181 -0.34 2.16 -8.90
N ARG A 182 0.74 2.43 -8.17
CA ARG A 182 2.05 2.88 -8.66
C ARG A 182 2.78 1.88 -9.53
N ALA A 183 2.57 0.60 -9.26
CA ALA A 183 3.33 -0.48 -9.86
C ALA A 183 2.45 -1.47 -10.63
N LEU A 184 1.11 -1.36 -10.52
CA LEU A 184 0.17 -2.14 -11.32
C LEU A 184 0.44 -1.95 -12.82
N THR A 185 0.46 -3.06 -13.55
CA THR A 185 0.59 -3.06 -15.00
C THR A 185 -0.77 -3.21 -15.68
N HIS A 186 -0.87 -2.89 -16.98
CA HIS A 186 -2.11 -3.07 -17.75
C HIS A 186 -2.65 -4.51 -17.71
N LYS A 187 -1.78 -5.52 -17.52
CA LYS A 187 -2.17 -6.93 -17.40
C LYS A 187 -2.95 -7.22 -16.12
N GLN A 188 -2.58 -6.54 -15.03
CA GLN A 188 -3.20 -6.71 -13.71
C GLN A 188 -4.45 -5.86 -13.55
N LEU A 189 -4.54 -4.77 -14.32
CA LEU A 189 -5.73 -3.93 -14.43
C LEU A 189 -6.76 -4.62 -15.33
N THR A 190 -7.25 -5.79 -14.94
CA THR A 190 -8.33 -6.49 -15.66
C THR A 190 -9.66 -5.74 -15.53
N GLN A 191 -10.64 -6.05 -16.38
CA GLN A 191 -11.97 -5.42 -16.28
C GLN A 191 -12.61 -5.72 -14.93
N GLU A 192 -12.53 -6.97 -14.47
CA GLU A 192 -13.01 -7.41 -13.15
C GLU A 192 -12.39 -6.59 -12.00
N PHE A 193 -11.06 -6.38 -12.03
CA PHE A 193 -10.38 -5.58 -11.03
C PHE A 193 -10.92 -4.13 -10.99
N VAL A 194 -11.05 -3.52 -12.17
CA VAL A 194 -11.53 -2.13 -12.30
C VAL A 194 -12.98 -2.01 -11.84
N ASP A 195 -13.85 -2.92 -12.25
CA ASP A 195 -15.27 -2.90 -11.89
C ASP A 195 -15.47 -3.10 -10.39
N GLN A 196 -14.74 -4.04 -9.78
CA GLN A 196 -14.77 -4.24 -8.34
C GLN A 196 -14.30 -2.98 -7.60
N LEU A 197 -13.18 -2.39 -8.01
CA LEU A 197 -12.66 -1.18 -7.38
C LEU A 197 -13.67 -0.02 -7.41
N ILE A 198 -14.34 0.15 -8.55
CA ILE A 198 -15.37 1.16 -8.73
C ILE A 198 -16.60 0.88 -7.86
N GLN A 199 -17.01 -0.39 -7.74
CA GLN A 199 -18.12 -0.77 -6.87
C GLN A 199 -17.82 -0.39 -5.42
N GLU A 200 -16.66 -0.78 -4.90
CA GLU A 200 -16.26 -0.46 -3.52
C GLU A 200 -16.16 1.07 -3.31
N TRP A 201 -15.65 1.80 -4.31
CA TRP A 201 -15.62 3.27 -4.25
C TRP A 201 -17.03 3.88 -4.16
N LYS A 202 -18.01 3.33 -4.89
CA LYS A 202 -19.42 3.77 -4.79
C LYS A 202 -20.00 3.47 -3.41
N GLU A 203 -19.71 2.30 -2.85
CA GLU A 203 -20.17 1.93 -1.51
C GLU A 203 -19.58 2.85 -0.43
N LEU A 204 -18.34 3.32 -0.60
CA LEU A 204 -17.76 4.33 0.29
C LEU A 204 -18.46 5.70 0.18
N SER A 205 -18.97 6.06 -1.00
CA SER A 205 -19.64 7.34 -1.24
C SER A 205 -20.95 7.49 -0.45
N THR A 206 -21.65 6.38 -0.18
CA THR A 206 -22.92 6.41 0.57
C THR A 206 -22.71 6.65 2.06
N ASN A 207 -21.53 6.33 2.59
CA ASN A 207 -21.17 6.43 4.01
C ASN A 207 -20.14 7.54 4.31
N GLN A 208 -19.86 8.40 3.33
CA GLN A 208 -18.74 9.37 3.34
C GLN A 208 -18.78 10.40 4.49
N GLN A 209 -19.93 10.60 5.14
CA GLN A 209 -20.08 11.55 6.25
C GLN A 209 -19.31 11.13 7.51
N ALA A 210 -19.03 9.84 7.67
CA ALA A 210 -18.16 9.36 8.73
C ALA A 210 -16.68 9.57 8.34
N LYS A 211 -15.91 10.24 9.21
CA LYS A 211 -14.49 10.59 9.00
C LYS A 211 -13.61 9.46 8.39
N PRO A 212 -13.63 8.20 8.89
CA PRO A 212 -12.81 7.14 8.30
C PRO A 212 -13.21 6.79 6.86
N PHE A 213 -14.50 6.84 6.53
CA PHE A 213 -15.00 6.58 5.18
C PHE A 213 -14.67 7.70 4.21
N GLY A 214 -14.65 8.96 4.66
CA GLY A 214 -14.17 10.08 3.84
C GLY A 214 -12.70 9.94 3.42
N VAL A 215 -11.83 9.45 4.32
CA VAL A 215 -10.42 9.17 3.98
C VAL A 215 -10.32 8.02 2.97
N CYS A 216 -11.04 6.92 3.20
CA CYS A 216 -11.06 5.78 2.29
C CYS A 216 -11.59 6.18 0.90
N PHE A 217 -12.65 6.98 0.85
CA PHE A 217 -13.21 7.49 -0.41
C PHE A 217 -12.19 8.31 -1.20
N ASN A 218 -11.43 9.17 -0.54
CA ASN A 218 -10.39 9.98 -1.20
C ASN A 218 -9.25 9.11 -1.75
N LEU A 219 -8.83 8.08 -0.99
CA LEU A 219 -7.84 7.09 -1.42
C LEU A 219 -8.34 6.29 -2.63
N ALA A 220 -9.58 5.82 -2.58
CA ALA A 220 -10.24 5.12 -3.67
C ALA A 220 -10.33 5.98 -4.93
N CYS A 221 -10.73 7.25 -4.79
CA CYS A 221 -10.77 8.22 -5.89
C CYS A 221 -9.39 8.41 -6.52
N GLY A 222 -8.34 8.59 -5.71
CA GLY A 222 -6.97 8.69 -6.19
C GLY A 222 -6.50 7.43 -6.93
N ALA A 223 -6.87 6.25 -6.41
CA ALA A 223 -6.53 4.97 -7.03
C ALA A 223 -7.19 4.82 -8.41
N VAL A 224 -8.50 5.09 -8.50
CA VAL A 224 -9.26 5.04 -9.77
C VAL A 224 -8.69 6.04 -10.78
N GLY A 225 -8.38 7.27 -10.34
CA GLY A 225 -7.74 8.28 -11.19
C GLY A 225 -6.41 7.80 -11.77
N ARG A 226 -5.51 7.27 -10.93
CA ARG A 226 -4.23 6.70 -11.38
C ARG A 226 -4.41 5.54 -12.34
N ILE A 227 -5.30 4.60 -12.03
CA ILE A 227 -5.57 3.45 -12.90
C ILE A 227 -6.04 3.90 -14.27
N THR A 228 -6.90 4.92 -14.32
CA THR A 228 -7.35 5.49 -15.60
C THR A 228 -6.20 6.12 -16.38
N LEU A 229 -5.29 6.85 -15.71
CA LEU A 229 -4.09 7.41 -16.35
C LEU A 229 -3.14 6.31 -16.86
N THR A 230 -2.86 5.29 -16.04
CA THR A 230 -2.04 4.13 -16.42
C THR A 230 -2.63 3.40 -17.63
N LEU A 231 -3.94 3.19 -17.65
CA LEU A 231 -4.61 2.59 -18.80
C LEU A 231 -4.54 3.51 -20.03
N LEU A 232 -4.74 4.82 -19.91
CA LEU A 232 -4.64 5.71 -21.07
C LEU A 232 -3.25 5.72 -21.73
N ASP A 233 -2.20 5.57 -20.93
CA ASP A 233 -0.81 5.49 -21.40
C ASP A 233 -0.50 4.14 -22.06
N GLN A 234 -0.97 3.03 -21.48
CA GLN A 234 -0.58 1.68 -21.89
C GLN A 234 -1.60 0.96 -22.79
N ASP A 235 -2.89 1.33 -22.70
CA ASP A 235 -4.02 0.80 -23.47
C ASP A 235 -5.11 1.89 -23.61
N ALA A 236 -4.90 2.80 -24.56
CA ALA A 236 -5.75 3.98 -24.74
C ALA A 236 -7.23 3.63 -24.97
N THR A 237 -7.55 2.46 -25.54
CA THR A 237 -8.94 2.03 -25.76
C THR A 237 -9.63 1.79 -24.42
N ARG A 238 -9.03 0.93 -23.57
CA ARG A 238 -9.58 0.63 -22.24
C ARG A 238 -9.56 1.84 -21.31
N GLY A 239 -8.51 2.66 -21.39
CA GLY A 239 -8.42 3.91 -20.63
C GLY A 239 -9.54 4.89 -20.99
N ASN A 240 -9.85 5.04 -22.28
CA ASN A 240 -10.95 5.91 -22.73
C ASN A 240 -12.32 5.32 -22.38
N GLU A 241 -12.50 4.01 -22.44
CA GLU A 241 -13.72 3.33 -22.00
C GLU A 241 -13.98 3.56 -20.51
N LEU A 242 -12.97 3.34 -19.67
CA LEU A 242 -13.06 3.61 -18.23
C LEU A 242 -13.39 5.09 -17.97
N LYS A 243 -12.69 6.03 -18.63
CA LYS A 243 -12.99 7.47 -18.51
C LYS A 243 -14.46 7.78 -18.86
N ARG A 244 -15.01 7.18 -19.92
CA ARG A 244 -16.43 7.35 -20.30
C ARG A 244 -17.38 6.75 -19.27
N ASN A 245 -17.06 5.57 -18.74
CA ASN A 245 -17.87 4.91 -17.72
C ASN A 245 -17.91 5.73 -16.43
N LEU A 246 -16.77 6.26 -15.99
CA LEU A 246 -16.68 7.17 -14.84
C LEU A 246 -17.51 8.46 -15.06
N LYS A 247 -17.49 9.04 -16.27
CA LYS A 247 -18.31 10.22 -16.61
C LYS A 247 -19.82 9.96 -16.49
N LYS A 248 -20.27 8.73 -16.78
CA LYS A 248 -21.68 8.32 -16.65
C LYS A 248 -22.09 7.99 -15.22
N MET A 249 -21.12 7.77 -14.32
CA MET A 249 -21.43 7.39 -12.95
C MET A 249 -21.84 8.61 -12.13
N ALA A 250 -23.05 8.58 -11.59
CA ALA A 250 -23.59 9.58 -10.68
C ALA A 250 -23.04 9.42 -9.25
N VAL A 251 -21.74 9.17 -9.09
CA VAL A 251 -21.12 9.16 -7.75
C VAL A 251 -21.19 10.59 -7.21
N PRO A 252 -21.71 10.82 -5.99
CA PRO A 252 -21.76 12.15 -5.39
C PRO A 252 -20.34 12.66 -5.15
N MET A 253 -19.75 13.30 -6.14
CA MET A 253 -18.42 13.94 -6.07
C MET A 253 -18.49 15.30 -5.35
N GLU A 254 -19.36 15.42 -4.34
CA GLU A 254 -19.57 16.66 -3.55
C GLU A 254 -18.49 16.86 -2.49
N ILE A 255 -17.58 15.90 -2.30
CA ILE A 255 -16.47 16.05 -1.36
C ILE A 255 -15.48 17.09 -1.91
N LYS A 256 -15.20 18.12 -1.09
CA LYS A 256 -14.20 19.18 -1.34
C LYS A 256 -12.75 18.68 -1.39
N ALA A 257 -12.51 17.38 -1.46
CA ALA A 257 -11.17 16.83 -1.56
C ALA A 257 -10.61 17.13 -2.95
N VAL A 258 -9.35 17.54 -2.98
CA VAL A 258 -8.68 17.98 -4.21
C VAL A 258 -8.67 16.85 -5.25
N CYS A 259 -8.33 15.61 -4.85
CA CYS A 259 -8.31 14.46 -5.77
C CYS A 259 -9.68 14.16 -6.41
N VAL A 260 -10.78 14.42 -5.71
CA VAL A 260 -12.15 14.19 -6.20
C VAL A 260 -12.55 15.25 -7.22
N SER A 261 -12.29 16.52 -6.89
CA SER A 261 -12.50 17.64 -7.80
C SER A 261 -11.69 17.48 -9.08
N GLU A 262 -10.45 17.03 -8.96
CA GLU A 262 -9.52 16.85 -10.08
C GLU A 262 -9.89 15.64 -10.94
N LEU A 263 -10.41 14.57 -10.33
CA LEU A 263 -10.92 13.43 -11.10
C LEU A 263 -12.12 13.87 -11.92
N LYS A 264 -13.01 14.68 -11.33
CA LYS A 264 -14.16 15.27 -12.01
C LYS A 264 -13.73 16.17 -13.18
N LEU A 265 -12.72 17.02 -13.00
CA LEU A 265 -12.15 17.82 -14.07
C LEU A 265 -11.55 16.93 -15.17
N PHE A 266 -10.77 15.92 -14.80
CA PHE A 266 -10.15 14.99 -15.73
C PHE A 266 -11.15 14.20 -16.58
N ILE A 267 -12.22 13.67 -15.98
CA ILE A 267 -13.26 12.91 -16.71
C ILE A 267 -14.16 13.82 -17.57
N SER A 268 -14.40 15.06 -17.12
CA SER A 268 -15.25 16.03 -17.82
C SER A 268 -14.53 16.75 -18.95
N ALA A 269 -13.20 16.92 -18.83
CA ALA A 269 -12.37 17.49 -19.88
C ALA A 269 -12.53 16.70 -21.18
N GLU A 270 -13.20 17.33 -22.15
CA GLU A 270 -13.09 16.94 -23.54
C GLU A 270 -11.62 17.06 -23.91
N ARG A 271 -11.06 16.06 -24.60
CA ARG A 271 -9.74 16.24 -25.21
C ARG A 271 -9.89 17.48 -26.09
N LYS A 272 -9.23 18.59 -25.71
CA LYS A 272 -8.89 19.60 -26.71
C LYS A 272 -8.13 18.81 -27.76
N ARG A 273 -8.75 18.59 -28.93
CA ARG A 273 -7.96 18.30 -30.10
C ARG A 273 -7.02 19.49 -30.19
N GLU A 274 -5.73 19.26 -30.06
CA GLU A 274 -4.76 20.14 -30.70
C GLU A 274 -5.10 20.07 -32.20
N VAL A 275 -6.02 20.95 -32.59
CA VAL A 275 -6.12 21.41 -33.96
C VAL A 275 -5.00 22.43 -34.06
N ASP A 276 -4.16 22.24 -35.07
CA ASP A 276 -3.07 23.10 -35.51
C ASP A 276 -1.68 22.81 -34.93
N GLU A 277 -1.03 21.78 -35.48
CA GLU A 277 -0.02 22.08 -36.51
C GLU A 277 -0.42 21.35 -37.81
N MET A 278 -1.32 21.97 -38.57
CA MET A 278 -1.21 21.92 -40.02
C MET A 278 -0.05 22.85 -40.38
N PHE A 279 1.12 22.27 -40.66
CA PHE A 279 2.02 22.63 -41.78
C PHE A 279 3.01 21.49 -41.99
#